data_AF-A0A6D1ACA0-F1
#
_entry.id   AF-A0A6D1ACA0-F1
#
_cell.length_a   1.000
_cell.length_b   1.000
_cell.length_c   1.000
_cell.angle_alpha   90.00
_cell.angle_beta   90.00
_cell.angle_gamma   90.00
#
_symmetry.space_group_name_H-M   'P 1'
#
loop_
_entity.id
_entity.type
_entity.pdbx_description
1 polymer ?
#
loop_
_entity_poly.entity_id
_entity_poly.type
_entity_poly.pdbx_seq_one_letter_code
_entity_poly.pdbx_strand_id
1 'polypeptide(L)'
;HAEECILYSSSGEGNVYSEGYPHLTGLADQQLKPIDMNTIKHEIDIMFLAAPPGVSSELTPKLADAGITVIDLSGDLRIKEPAEYEKWYKRTA
;
A
#
# COMPACT_ATOMS: atom_id res chain seq x y z
N HIS A 1 9.23 15.63 -7.91
CA HIS A 1 9.23 14.86 -9.16
C HIS A 1 9.31 13.39 -8.76
N ALA A 2 8.49 12.52 -9.37
CA ALA A 2 8.59 11.08 -9.15
C ALA A 2 9.23 10.48 -10.40
N GLU A 3 10.28 9.68 -10.21
CA GLU A 3 11.03 9.06 -11.30
C GLU A 3 10.33 7.79 -11.81
N GLU A 4 9.76 7.01 -10.90
CA GLU A 4 9.03 5.78 -11.19
C GLU A 4 7.85 5.60 -10.23
N CYS A 5 6.78 4.98 -10.71
CA CYS A 5 5.63 4.56 -9.90
C CYS A 5 5.47 3.05 -10.02
N ILE A 6 5.47 2.37 -8.87
CA ILE A 6 5.38 0.91 -8.78
C ILE A 6 4.11 0.54 -8.02
N LEU A 7 3.29 -0.34 -8.61
CA LEU A 7 2.10 -0.89 -7.98
C LEU A 7 2.40 -2.28 -7.40
N TYR A 8 2.09 -2.43 -6.12
CA TYR A 8 2.16 -3.71 -5.42
C TYR A 8 0.76 -4.26 -5.16
N SER A 9 0.61 -5.58 -5.21
CA SER A 9 -0.66 -6.25 -4.93
C SER A 9 -0.45 -7.61 -4.28
N SER A 10 -1.30 -7.95 -3.31
CA SER A 10 -1.31 -9.29 -2.69
C SER A 10 -2.23 -10.29 -3.40
N SER A 11 -3.11 -9.83 -4.30
CA SER A 11 -4.11 -10.68 -4.97
C SER A 11 -3.99 -10.71 -6.49
N GLY A 12 -3.14 -9.87 -7.07
CA GLY A 12 -2.92 -9.76 -8.51
C GLY A 12 -1.46 -9.71 -8.91
N GLU A 13 -0.54 -10.13 -8.03
CA GLU A 13 0.89 -10.20 -8.34
C GLU A 13 1.14 -10.92 -9.68
N GLY A 14 2.01 -10.37 -10.51
CA GLY A 14 2.33 -10.89 -11.83
C GLY A 14 1.39 -10.47 -12.96
N ASN A 15 0.18 -10.00 -12.67
CA ASN A 15 -0.72 -9.49 -13.71
C ASN A 15 -0.20 -8.17 -14.27
N VAL A 16 -0.41 -7.93 -15.57
CA VAL A 16 -0.07 -6.64 -16.19
C VAL A 16 -1.04 -5.56 -15.69
N TYR A 17 -0.56 -4.33 -15.52
CA TYR A 17 -1.39 -3.22 -15.02
C TYR A 17 -2.70 -3.06 -15.81
N SER A 18 -2.65 -3.20 -17.13
CA SER A 18 -3.80 -3.06 -18.02
C SER A 18 -4.92 -4.09 -17.79
N GLU A 19 -4.63 -5.24 -17.16
CA GLU A 19 -5.65 -6.24 -16.83
C GLU A 19 -6.61 -5.74 -15.74
N GLY A 20 -6.09 -5.05 -14.72
CA GLY A 20 -6.90 -4.44 -13.66
C GLY A 20 -7.29 -2.99 -13.94
N TYR A 21 -6.50 -2.30 -14.75
CA TYR A 21 -6.64 -0.87 -15.02
C TYR A 21 -6.58 -0.61 -16.54
N PRO A 22 -7.66 -0.89 -17.30
CA PRO A 22 -7.63 -0.82 -18.78
C PRO A 22 -7.21 0.54 -19.35
N HIS A 23 -7.41 1.62 -18.60
CA HIS A 23 -7.00 2.97 -18.96
C HIS A 23 -5.47 3.17 -18.99
N LEU A 24 -4.68 2.20 -18.51
CA LEU A 24 -3.22 2.20 -18.57
C LEU A 24 -2.64 1.48 -19.80
N THR A 25 -3.49 0.91 -20.67
CA THR A 25 -3.06 0.20 -21.88
C THR A 25 -2.18 1.09 -22.77
N GLY A 26 -0.96 0.65 -23.07
CA GLY A 26 0.01 1.39 -23.90
C GLY A 26 0.62 2.62 -23.22
N LEU A 27 0.29 2.86 -21.95
CA LEU A 27 0.91 3.89 -21.11
C LEU A 27 1.84 3.28 -20.07
N ALA A 28 1.47 2.12 -19.51
CA ALA A 28 2.23 1.38 -18.51
C ALA A 28 2.02 -0.13 -18.67
N ASP A 29 3.07 -0.82 -19.10
CA ASP A 29 3.03 -2.27 -19.39
C ASP A 29 3.71 -3.10 -18.29
N GLN A 30 3.96 -2.50 -17.11
CA GLN A 30 4.53 -3.19 -15.95
C GLN A 30 3.56 -4.22 -15.35
N GLN A 31 4.12 -5.17 -14.60
CA GLN A 31 3.37 -6.13 -13.81
C GLN A 31 3.22 -5.63 -12.36
N LEU A 32 2.10 -5.99 -11.73
CA LEU A 32 1.89 -5.81 -10.31
C LEU A 32 2.95 -6.59 -9.52
N LYS A 33 3.72 -5.91 -8.68
CA LYS A 33 4.77 -6.54 -7.87
C LYS A 33 4.19 -7.19 -6.61
N PRO A 34 4.79 -8.29 -6.12
CA PRO A 34 4.43 -8.85 -4.82
C PRO A 34 4.85 -7.90 -3.68
N ILE A 35 4.11 -7.91 -2.57
CA ILE A 35 4.47 -7.12 -1.38
C ILE A 35 5.59 -7.86 -0.63
N ASP A 36 6.85 -7.55 -0.97
CA ASP A 36 8.05 -8.09 -0.32
C ASP A 36 8.93 -6.98 0.29
N MET A 37 9.02 -6.97 1.62
CA MET A 37 9.80 -5.99 2.36
C MET A 37 11.31 -6.04 2.07
N ASN A 38 11.85 -7.18 1.63
CA ASN A 38 13.27 -7.25 1.27
C ASN A 38 13.58 -6.44 0.01
N THR A 39 12.63 -6.38 -0.91
CA THR A 39 12.76 -5.62 -2.15
C THR A 39 12.35 -4.17 -1.93
N ILE A 40 11.19 -3.93 -1.30
CA ILE A 40 10.61 -2.60 -1.10
C ILE A 40 11.58 -1.63 -0.40
N LYS A 41 12.30 -2.09 0.63
CA LYS A 41 13.24 -1.25 1.41
C LYS A 41 14.43 -0.71 0.61
N HIS A 42 14.67 -1.22 -0.59
CA HIS A 42 15.79 -0.83 -1.43
C HIS A 42 15.36 -0.05 -2.68
N GLU A 43 14.07 -0.05 -3.03
CA GLU A 43 13.57 0.56 -4.27
C GLU A 43 12.55 1.68 -4.05
N ILE A 44 12.00 1.82 -2.83
CA ILE A 44 10.91 2.78 -2.54
C ILE A 44 11.34 3.83 -1.51
N ASP A 45 11.18 5.11 -1.87
CA ASP A 45 11.32 6.24 -0.94
C ASP A 45 9.99 6.60 -0.25
N ILE A 46 8.88 6.49 -0.98
CA ILE A 46 7.53 6.88 -0.55
C ILE A 46 6.53 5.78 -0.93
N MET A 47 5.75 5.30 0.04
CA MET A 47 4.73 4.27 -0.14
C MET A 47 3.33 4.82 0.14
N PHE A 48 2.42 4.65 -0.81
CA PHE A 48 0.98 4.89 -0.61
C PHE A 48 0.29 3.58 -0.24
N LEU A 49 -0.46 3.57 0.86
CA LEU A 49 -1.24 2.40 1.27
C LEU A 49 -2.71 2.60 0.91
N ALA A 50 -3.17 1.84 -0.08
CA ALA A 50 -4.57 1.76 -0.52
C ALA A 50 -5.16 0.37 -0.18
N ALA A 51 -4.83 -0.14 1.01
CA ALA A 51 -5.18 -1.48 1.44
C ALA A 51 -6.50 -1.52 2.23
N PRO A 52 -7.12 -2.71 2.39
CA PRO A 52 -8.28 -2.87 3.27
C PRO A 52 -7.97 -2.45 4.72
N PRO A 53 -9.00 -2.16 5.53
CA PRO A 53 -8.81 -1.77 6.93
C PRO A 53 -7.96 -2.77 7.71
N GLY A 54 -7.18 -2.29 8.67
CA GLY A 54 -6.24 -3.03 9.51
C GLY A 54 -4.86 -3.28 8.86
N VAL A 55 -4.75 -3.28 7.53
CA VAL A 55 -3.49 -3.58 6.83
C VAL A 55 -2.48 -2.45 6.98
N SER A 56 -2.95 -1.19 6.97
CA SER A 56 -2.05 -0.05 7.11
C SER A 56 -1.42 -0.01 8.49
N SER A 57 -2.16 -0.36 9.55
CA SER A 57 -1.61 -0.50 10.90
C SER A 57 -0.52 -1.56 11.01
N GLU A 58 -0.59 -2.66 10.24
CA GLU A 58 0.42 -3.71 10.24
C GLU A 58 1.68 -3.38 9.41
N LEU A 59 1.51 -2.72 8.26
CA LEU A 59 2.61 -2.45 7.33
C LEU A 59 3.38 -1.17 7.67
N THR A 60 2.69 -0.14 8.16
CA THR A 60 3.31 1.17 8.39
C THR A 60 4.53 1.11 9.30
N PRO A 61 4.52 0.40 10.45
CA PRO A 61 5.72 0.29 11.29
C PRO A 61 6.92 -0.30 10.55
N LYS A 62 6.69 -1.37 9.76
CA LYS A 62 7.75 -2.06 9.00
C LYS A 62 8.35 -1.18 7.92
N LEU A 63 7.52 -0.39 7.25
CA LEU A 63 7.94 0.57 6.21
C LEU A 63 8.68 1.75 6.82
N ALA A 64 8.18 2.29 7.94
CA ALA A 64 8.81 3.39 8.66
C ALA A 64 10.18 2.99 9.23
N ASP A 65 10.30 1.77 9.78
CA ASP A 65 11.58 1.22 10.25
C ASP A 65 12.60 1.05 9.11
N ALA A 66 12.13 0.87 7.88
CA ALA A 66 12.96 0.84 6.68
C ALA A 66 13.32 2.25 6.14
N GLY A 67 12.87 3.32 6.79
CA GLY A 67 13.10 4.70 6.36
C GLY A 67 12.14 5.20 5.28
N ILE A 68 11.10 4.44 4.96
CA ILE A 68 10.14 4.78 3.90
C ILE A 68 9.09 5.74 4.45
N THR A 69 8.82 6.82 3.72
CA THR A 69 7.70 7.71 4.06
C THR A 69 6.38 7.07 3.67
N VAL A 70 5.46 6.90 4.62
CA VAL A 70 4.17 6.26 4.39
C VAL A 70 3.05 7.29 4.28
N ILE A 71 2.24 7.16 3.23
CA ILE A 71 1.00 7.91 3.03
C ILE A 71 -0.16 6.92 3.04
N ASP A 72 -0.84 6.82 4.18
CA ASP A 72 -2.01 5.95 4.35
C ASP A 72 -3.28 6.62 3.82
N LEU A 73 -3.94 5.99 2.85
CA LEU A 73 -5.21 6.46 2.30
C LEU A 73 -6.43 5.92 3.07
N SER A 74 -6.21 4.93 3.95
CA SER A 74 -7.24 4.33 4.79
C SER A 74 -7.62 5.24 5.97
N GLY A 75 -8.41 4.72 6.91
CA GLY A 75 -8.68 5.39 8.19
C GLY A 75 -7.98 4.75 9.37
N ASP A 76 -7.16 3.72 9.16
CA ASP A 76 -6.46 2.95 10.19
C ASP A 76 -5.64 3.84 11.11
N LEU A 77 -4.86 4.76 10.53
CA LEU A 77 -4.00 5.68 11.29
C LEU A 77 -4.66 7.05 11.54
N ARG A 78 -5.88 7.25 11.03
CA ARG A 78 -6.62 8.52 11.17
C ARG A 78 -7.33 8.63 12.51
N ILE A 79 -7.94 7.55 12.96
CA ILE A 79 -8.70 7.50 14.21
C ILE A 79 -7.74 7.19 15.36
N LYS A 80 -7.62 8.11 16.31
CA LYS A 80 -6.68 7.98 17.44
C LYS A 80 -7.26 7.22 18.63
N GLU A 81 -8.59 7.24 18.78
CA GLU A 81 -9.28 6.63 19.91
C GLU A 81 -9.63 5.17 19.59
N PRO A 82 -9.09 4.18 20.32
CA PRO A 82 -9.33 2.75 20.07
C PRO A 82 -10.82 2.39 20.01
N ALA A 83 -11.62 2.92 20.95
CA ALA A 83 -13.05 2.65 21.00
C ALA A 83 -13.82 3.22 19.80
N GLU A 84 -13.36 4.35 19.23
CA GLU A 84 -13.94 4.91 18.02
C GLU A 84 -13.56 4.09 16.79
N TYR A 85 -12.30 3.64 16.71
CA TYR A 85 -11.86 2.74 15.65
C TYR A 85 -12.66 1.44 15.66
N GLU A 86 -12.78 0.77 16.81
CA GLU A 86 -13.57 -0.45 16.99
C GLU A 86 -15.04 -0.24 16.63
N LYS A 87 -15.61 0.91 17.00
CA LYS A 87 -17.00 1.27 16.67
C LYS A 87 -17.24 1.33 15.16
N TRP A 88 -16.35 1.94 14.39
CA TRP A 88 -16.51 2.13 12.95
C TRP A 88 -16.05 0.93 12.13
N TYR A 89 -14.88 0.38 12.45
CA TYR A 89 -14.23 -0.66 11.67
C TYR A 89 -14.61 -2.07 12.12
N LYS A 90 -15.26 -2.24 13.27
CA LYS A 90 -15.66 -3.55 13.83
C LYS A 90 -14.47 -4.50 13.99
N ARG A 91 -13.29 -3.95 14.28
CA ARG A 91 -12.01 -4.65 14.47
C ARG A 91 -11.33 -4.08 15.70
N THR A 92 -10.63 -4.94 16.44
CA THR A 92 -9.76 -4.52 17.56
C THR A 92 -8.70 -3.54 17.06
N ALA A 93 -8.52 -2.46 17.81
CA ALA A 93 -7.49 -1.44 17.56
C ALA A 93 -6.11 -1.90 18.05
#